data_AF-A0A023Q097-F1
#
_entry.id   AF-A0A023Q097-F1
#
_cell.length_a   1.000
_cell.length_b   1.000
_cell.length_c   1.000
_cell.angle_alpha   90.00
_cell.angle_beta   90.00
_cell.angle_gamma   90.00
#
_symmetry.space_group_name_H-M   'P 1'
#
loop_
_entity.id
_entity.type
_entity.pdbx_description
1 polymer ?
#
loop_
_entity_poly.entity_id
_entity_poly.type
_entity_poly.pdbx_seq_one_letter_code
_entity_poly.pdbx_strand_id
1 'polypeptide(L)'
;DVIQCVKMVKKHNHCVPFQCFDRVLDQLIKLNSPAVVVWDFYVEILGCGYPPKLCNFNILMNRFCKEWKVKEAKLVFDEISRSGLRPTIVSYNTLINGYCKCGNLDEGFRLKRVMEENRLVPDVFTYSALVNGLCKDGRMDDANQVFDEMSSKGLVANDVIYTTLLNGFCKNGKVSLAMELYGRMLMKGVKPDLIMYNTLINVLCKSGNIIEAKNLIDEMSMKGLKADKITYTTLIDGCCKEGNLDAALKIRKQMMREGIELDNVAYT
;
A
#
# COMPACT_ATOMS: atom_id res chain seq x y z
N ASP A 1 -24.01 28.38 -9.02
CA ASP A 1 -23.32 27.63 -7.96
C ASP A 1 -24.36 26.76 -7.23
N VAL A 2 -24.16 25.44 -7.21
CA VAL A 2 -25.11 24.48 -6.61
C VAL A 2 -25.28 24.75 -5.11
N ILE A 3 -24.23 25.15 -4.41
CA ILE A 3 -24.27 25.43 -2.97
C ILE A 3 -25.16 26.64 -2.68
N GLN A 4 -25.06 27.69 -3.51
CA GLN A 4 -25.95 28.85 -3.40
C GLN A 4 -27.42 28.48 -3.64
N CYS A 5 -27.71 27.57 -4.57
CA CYS A 5 -29.07 27.08 -4.78
C CYS A 5 -29.63 26.39 -3.53
N VAL A 6 -28.84 25.53 -2.86
CA VAL A 6 -29.27 24.87 -1.61
C VAL A 6 -29.48 25.90 -0.49
N LYS A 7 -28.58 26.88 -0.35
CA LYS A 7 -28.73 27.98 0.63
C LYS A 7 -30.01 28.79 0.41
N MET A 8 -30.38 29.05 -0.84
CA MET A 8 -31.64 29.74 -1.16
C MET A 8 -32.87 28.87 -0.85
N VAL A 9 -32.83 27.58 -1.17
CA VAL A 9 -33.90 26.63 -0.81
C VAL A 9 -34.14 26.61 0.70
N LYS A 10 -33.04 26.54 1.48
CA LYS A 10 -33.08 26.60 2.94
C LYS A 10 -33.64 27.92 3.46
N LYS A 11 -33.20 29.06 2.91
CA LYS A 11 -33.68 30.40 3.27
C LYS A 11 -35.18 30.58 3.02
N HIS A 12 -35.70 30.00 1.95
CA HIS A 12 -37.11 30.11 1.55
C HIS A 12 -37.98 28.94 2.04
N ASN A 13 -37.43 28.04 2.86
CA ASN A 13 -38.10 26.88 3.45
C ASN A 13 -38.78 25.96 2.41
N HIS A 14 -38.20 25.89 1.20
CA HIS A 14 -38.71 25.02 0.13
C HIS A 14 -38.26 23.58 0.39
N CYS A 15 -39.19 22.62 0.30
CA CYS A 15 -38.89 21.21 0.43
C CYS A 15 -38.34 20.65 -0.89
N VAL A 16 -37.03 20.40 -0.97
CA VAL A 16 -36.41 19.70 -2.10
C VAL A 16 -36.38 18.20 -1.81
N PRO A 17 -36.87 17.33 -2.72
CA PRO A 17 -36.78 15.89 -2.54
C PRO A 17 -35.32 15.42 -2.39
N PHE A 18 -35.05 14.52 -1.43
CA PHE A 18 -33.69 14.00 -1.21
C PHE A 18 -33.07 13.32 -2.44
N GLN A 19 -33.89 12.79 -3.35
CA GLN A 19 -33.44 12.23 -4.62
C GLN A 19 -32.70 13.25 -5.50
N CYS A 20 -33.06 14.54 -5.40
CA CYS A 20 -32.35 15.60 -6.13
C CYS A 20 -30.94 15.79 -5.57
N PHE A 21 -30.77 15.74 -4.25
CA PHE A 21 -29.45 15.82 -3.60
C PHE A 21 -28.59 14.61 -3.94
N ASP A 22 -29.15 13.40 -3.94
CA ASP A 22 -28.45 12.18 -4.36
C ASP A 22 -27.89 12.31 -5.79
N ARG A 23 -28.72 12.77 -6.76
CA ARG A 23 -28.29 12.97 -8.15
C ARG A 23 -27.15 13.98 -8.28
N VAL A 24 -27.24 15.09 -7.55
CA VAL A 24 -26.22 16.14 -7.57
C VAL A 24 -24.92 15.63 -6.95
N LEU A 25 -24.99 14.92 -5.83
CA LEU A 25 -23.83 14.31 -5.19
C LEU A 25 -23.14 13.31 -6.12
N ASP A 26 -23.92 12.42 -6.74
CA ASP A 26 -23.42 11.46 -7.73
C ASP A 26 -22.75 12.16 -8.91
N GLN A 27 -23.35 13.25 -9.41
CA GLN A 27 -22.80 14.02 -10.52
C GLN A 27 -21.47 14.71 -10.13
N LEU A 28 -21.39 15.31 -8.94
CA LEU A 28 -20.16 15.92 -8.42
C LEU A 28 -19.03 14.90 -8.23
N ILE A 29 -19.38 13.69 -7.77
CA ILE A 29 -18.43 12.59 -7.64
C ILE A 29 -17.97 12.11 -9.02
N LYS A 30 -18.90 11.91 -9.98
CA LYS A 30 -18.61 11.45 -11.35
C LYS A 30 -17.76 12.44 -12.15
N LEU A 31 -18.01 13.74 -12.00
CA LEU A 31 -17.24 14.80 -12.66
C LEU A 31 -15.86 15.03 -12.04
N ASN A 32 -15.50 14.20 -11.05
CA ASN A 32 -14.27 14.34 -10.27
C ASN A 32 -14.07 15.76 -9.71
N SER A 33 -15.16 16.44 -9.30
CA SER A 33 -15.08 17.78 -8.71
C SER A 33 -14.21 17.78 -7.44
N PRO A 34 -13.53 18.90 -7.10
CA PRO A 34 -12.63 18.95 -5.94
C PRO A 34 -13.31 18.47 -4.65
N ALA A 35 -12.62 17.67 -3.83
CA ALA A 35 -13.21 17.07 -2.63
C ALA A 35 -13.84 18.11 -1.68
N VAL A 36 -13.24 19.29 -1.57
CA VAL A 36 -13.75 20.43 -0.78
C VAL A 36 -15.14 20.90 -1.25
N VAL A 37 -15.37 20.99 -2.57
CA VAL A 37 -16.67 21.43 -3.11
C VAL A 37 -17.75 20.40 -2.80
N VAL A 38 -17.42 19.11 -2.93
CA VAL A 38 -18.35 18.02 -2.63
C VAL A 38 -18.64 17.96 -1.14
N TRP A 39 -17.65 18.24 -0.29
CA TRP A 39 -17.81 18.31 1.15
C TRP A 39 -18.71 19.47 1.59
N ASP A 40 -18.44 20.68 1.09
CA ASP A 40 -19.23 21.87 1.42
C ASP A 40 -20.70 21.71 1.01
N PHE A 41 -20.94 21.12 -0.17
CA PHE A 41 -22.28 20.75 -0.61
C PHE A 41 -22.92 19.71 0.33
N TYR A 42 -22.15 18.68 0.73
CA TYR A 42 -22.66 17.62 1.60
C TYR A 42 -23.07 18.17 2.99
N VAL A 43 -22.26 19.04 3.59
CA VAL A 43 -22.58 19.71 4.86
C VAL A 43 -23.84 20.56 4.75
N GLU A 44 -24.02 21.28 3.64
CA GLU A 44 -25.21 22.12 3.46
C GLU A 44 -26.49 21.27 3.35
N ILE A 45 -26.47 20.14 2.64
CA ILE A 45 -27.65 19.27 2.53
C ILE A 45 -27.97 18.57 3.86
N LEU A 46 -26.95 18.21 4.67
CA LEU A 46 -27.17 17.69 6.04
C LEU A 46 -27.91 18.74 6.88
N GLY A 47 -27.51 20.02 6.76
CA GLY A 47 -28.20 21.15 7.39
C GLY A 47 -29.63 21.41 6.88
N CYS A 48 -30.07 20.74 5.81
CA CYS A 48 -31.44 20.76 5.31
C CYS A 48 -32.26 19.52 5.76
N GLY A 49 -31.72 18.70 6.66
CA GLY A 49 -32.38 17.48 7.15
C GLY A 49 -32.18 16.25 6.25
N TYR A 50 -31.24 16.30 5.30
CA TYR A 50 -30.87 15.12 4.52
C TYR A 50 -30.29 14.04 5.44
N PRO A 51 -30.72 12.77 5.31
CA PRO A 51 -30.25 11.69 6.19
C PRO A 51 -28.76 11.38 5.92
N PRO A 52 -27.88 11.45 6.94
CA PRO A 52 -26.46 11.18 6.76
C PRO A 52 -26.22 9.73 6.34
N LYS A 53 -25.35 9.51 5.35
CA LYS A 53 -25.00 8.20 4.81
C LYS A 53 -23.51 7.97 4.99
N LEU A 54 -23.13 6.93 5.72
CA LEU A 54 -21.72 6.63 6.03
C LEU A 54 -20.85 6.45 4.78
N CYS A 55 -21.41 5.90 3.70
CA CYS A 55 -20.68 5.73 2.43
C CYS A 55 -20.17 7.07 1.86
N ASN A 56 -20.95 8.15 1.97
CA ASN A 56 -20.57 9.46 1.45
C ASN A 56 -19.37 10.04 2.23
N PHE A 57 -19.37 9.90 3.56
CA PHE A 57 -18.22 10.26 4.38
C PHE A 57 -16.98 9.47 3.99
N ASN A 58 -17.08 8.14 3.86
CA ASN A 58 -15.94 7.29 3.47
C ASN A 58 -15.39 7.65 2.08
N ILE A 59 -16.26 7.95 1.11
CA ILE A 59 -15.86 8.41 -0.22
C ILE A 59 -15.09 9.73 -0.11
N LEU A 60 -15.63 10.72 0.60
CA LEU A 60 -15.02 12.03 0.77
C LEU A 60 -13.67 11.96 1.49
N MET A 61 -13.59 11.20 2.59
CA MET A 61 -12.33 10.95 3.29
C MET A 61 -11.27 10.36 2.36
N ASN A 62 -11.63 9.34 1.57
CA ASN A 62 -10.70 8.73 0.62
C ASN A 62 -10.25 9.72 -0.46
N ARG A 63 -11.15 10.59 -0.96
CA ARG A 63 -10.80 11.64 -1.93
C ARG A 63 -9.83 12.65 -1.31
N PHE A 64 -10.10 13.17 -0.11
CA PHE A 64 -9.17 14.05 0.61
C PHE A 64 -7.82 13.38 0.87
N CYS A 65 -7.78 12.11 1.26
CA CYS A 65 -6.54 11.36 1.44
C CYS A 65 -5.75 11.22 0.13
N LYS A 66 -6.41 11.04 -1.01
CA LYS A 66 -5.76 11.02 -2.34
C LYS A 66 -5.23 12.39 -2.77
N GLU A 67 -5.86 13.47 -2.31
CA GLU A 67 -5.42 14.86 -2.50
C GLU A 67 -4.34 15.29 -1.49
N TRP A 68 -3.81 14.39 -0.64
CA TRP A 68 -2.85 14.71 0.44
C TRP A 68 -3.38 15.68 1.51
N LYS A 69 -4.71 15.79 1.60
CA LYS A 69 -5.45 16.67 2.52
C LYS A 69 -5.97 15.89 3.72
N VAL A 70 -5.06 15.28 4.48
CA VAL A 70 -5.43 14.38 5.59
C VAL A 70 -6.09 15.12 6.76
N LYS A 71 -5.83 16.42 6.92
CA LYS A 71 -6.48 17.25 7.94
C LYS A 71 -7.97 17.40 7.65
N GLU A 72 -8.32 17.64 6.39
CA GLU A 72 -9.68 17.73 5.90
C GLU A 72 -10.37 16.37 5.98
N ALA A 73 -9.67 15.27 5.64
CA ALA A 73 -10.19 13.92 5.85
C ALA A 73 -10.52 13.64 7.32
N LYS A 74 -9.71 14.14 8.27
CA LYS A 74 -9.99 14.04 9.71
C LYS A 74 -11.26 14.80 10.10
N LEU A 75 -11.46 16.02 9.59
CA LEU A 75 -12.69 16.78 9.83
C LEU A 75 -13.94 16.02 9.36
N VAL A 76 -13.86 15.39 8.18
CA VAL A 76 -14.94 14.55 7.66
C VAL A 76 -15.16 13.32 8.54
N PHE A 77 -14.10 12.70 9.06
CA PHE A 77 -14.19 11.57 9.99
C PHE A 77 -14.89 11.95 11.31
N ASP A 78 -14.52 13.09 11.89
CA ASP A 78 -15.11 13.59 13.14
C ASP A 78 -16.60 13.90 12.96
N GLU A 79 -16.99 14.41 11.79
CA GLU A 79 -18.40 14.71 11.46
C GLU A 79 -19.30 13.47 11.41
N ILE A 80 -18.76 12.26 11.15
CA ILE A 80 -19.54 11.01 11.18
C ILE A 80 -20.26 10.88 12.53
N SER A 81 -19.54 11.11 13.63
CA SER A 81 -20.09 11.00 14.97
C SER A 81 -21.03 12.16 15.31
N ARG A 82 -20.73 13.37 14.83
CA ARG A 82 -21.58 14.56 15.02
C ARG A 82 -22.92 14.44 14.31
N SER A 83 -22.92 13.74 13.17
CA SER A 83 -24.11 13.37 12.41
C SER A 83 -24.88 12.16 13.00
N GLY A 84 -24.50 11.68 14.20
CA GLY A 84 -25.18 10.58 14.90
C GLY A 84 -24.88 9.18 14.34
N LEU A 85 -23.89 9.05 13.44
CA LEU A 85 -23.43 7.76 12.92
C LEU A 85 -22.23 7.25 13.73
N ARG A 86 -21.89 5.97 13.55
CA ARG A 86 -20.66 5.40 14.12
C ARG A 86 -19.65 5.09 13.01
N PRO A 87 -18.39 5.54 13.14
CA PRO A 87 -17.33 5.12 12.23
C PRO A 87 -17.18 3.60 12.22
N THR A 88 -16.95 3.02 11.04
CA THR A 88 -16.72 1.58 10.87
C THR A 88 -15.26 1.28 10.60
N ILE A 89 -14.90 -0.01 10.52
CA ILE A 89 -13.57 -0.49 10.11
C ILE A 89 -13.10 0.22 8.83
N VAL A 90 -13.99 0.39 7.83
CA VAL A 90 -13.68 1.09 6.58
C VAL A 90 -13.33 2.56 6.81
N SER A 91 -14.05 3.25 7.72
CA SER A 91 -13.79 4.65 8.05
C SER A 91 -12.41 4.82 8.69
N TYR A 92 -12.08 3.98 9.67
CA TYR A 92 -10.76 3.96 10.31
C TYR A 92 -9.65 3.61 9.33
N ASN A 93 -9.80 2.53 8.55
CA ASN A 93 -8.81 2.11 7.57
C ASN A 93 -8.53 3.18 6.52
N THR A 94 -9.55 3.90 6.07
CA THR A 94 -9.40 5.00 5.12
C THR A 94 -8.50 6.10 5.70
N LEU A 95 -8.77 6.52 6.95
CA LEU A 95 -8.02 7.60 7.58
C LEU A 95 -6.61 7.16 8.00
N ILE A 96 -6.45 5.95 8.56
CA ILE A 96 -5.14 5.35 8.89
C ILE A 96 -4.24 5.28 7.66
N ASN A 97 -4.77 4.77 6.54
CA ASN A 97 -4.04 4.73 5.27
C ASN A 97 -3.66 6.14 4.77
N GLY A 98 -4.55 7.12 4.93
CA GLY A 98 -4.27 8.52 4.63
C GLY A 98 -3.09 9.07 5.43
N TYR A 99 -3.10 8.87 6.75
CA TYR A 99 -2.02 9.30 7.64
C TYR A 99 -0.69 8.61 7.33
N CYS A 100 -0.70 7.28 7.14
CA CYS A 100 0.51 6.52 6.78
C CYS A 100 1.11 6.99 5.45
N LYS A 101 0.27 7.30 4.44
CA LYS A 101 0.75 7.84 3.18
C LYS A 101 1.39 9.22 3.32
N CYS A 102 0.85 10.07 4.20
CA CYS A 102 1.38 11.39 4.50
C CYS A 102 2.59 11.37 5.46
N GLY A 103 3.09 10.20 5.86
CA GLY A 103 4.22 10.06 6.79
C GLY A 103 3.88 10.31 8.25
N ASN A 104 2.61 10.54 8.61
CA ASN A 104 2.19 10.73 10.00
C ASN A 104 1.79 9.39 10.62
N LEU A 105 2.79 8.56 10.91
CA LEU A 105 2.59 7.22 11.46
C LEU A 105 1.99 7.25 12.87
N ASP A 106 2.37 8.23 13.69
CA ASP A 106 1.91 8.35 15.07
C ASP A 106 0.39 8.44 15.15
N GLU A 107 -0.21 9.25 14.28
CA GLU A 107 -1.67 9.37 14.21
C GLU A 107 -2.33 8.11 13.64
N GLY A 108 -1.66 7.41 12.71
CA GLY A 108 -2.09 6.09 12.23
C GLY A 108 -2.17 5.06 13.37
N PHE A 109 -1.13 4.97 14.20
CA PHE A 109 -1.11 4.08 15.38
C PHE A 109 -2.09 4.51 16.46
N ARG A 110 -2.27 5.82 16.67
CA ARG A 110 -3.28 6.34 17.59
C ARG A 110 -4.68 5.91 17.16
N LEU A 111 -5.00 6.02 15.86
CA LEU A 111 -6.30 5.60 15.33
C LEU A 111 -6.52 4.08 15.41
N LYS A 112 -5.49 3.25 15.23
CA LYS A 112 -5.59 1.81 15.49
C LYS A 112 -6.00 1.52 16.94
N ARG A 113 -5.38 2.21 17.92
CA ARG A 113 -5.75 2.07 19.34
C ARG A 113 -7.20 2.51 19.60
N VAL A 114 -7.59 3.66 19.08
CA VAL A 114 -8.97 4.17 19.23
C VAL A 114 -9.98 3.22 18.57
N MET A 115 -9.64 2.59 17.44
CA MET A 115 -10.46 1.56 16.81
C MET A 115 -10.66 0.36 17.74
N GLU A 116 -9.58 -0.14 18.36
CA GLU A 116 -9.62 -1.24 19.33
C GLU A 116 -10.44 -0.88 20.59
N GLU A 117 -10.28 0.34 21.12
CA GLU A 117 -11.06 0.88 22.26
C GLU A 117 -12.56 0.95 21.95
N ASN A 118 -12.91 1.25 20.69
CA ASN A 118 -14.29 1.22 20.19
C ASN A 118 -14.79 -0.20 19.85
N ARG A 119 -14.07 -1.24 20.27
CA ARG A 119 -14.39 -2.67 20.04
C ARG A 119 -14.45 -3.05 18.57
N LEU A 120 -13.76 -2.31 17.70
CA LEU A 120 -13.54 -2.70 16.31
C LEU A 120 -12.21 -3.44 16.21
N VAL A 121 -12.20 -4.59 15.54
CA VAL A 121 -11.00 -5.41 15.38
C VAL A 121 -10.23 -4.94 14.15
N PRO A 122 -8.96 -4.49 14.28
CA PRO A 122 -8.09 -4.19 13.15
C PRO A 122 -7.99 -5.37 12.19
N ASP A 123 -8.11 -5.10 10.90
CA ASP A 123 -8.10 -6.11 9.85
C ASP A 123 -6.82 -6.06 9.01
N VAL A 124 -6.74 -6.92 7.99
CA VAL A 124 -5.60 -6.98 7.06
C VAL A 124 -5.31 -5.62 6.42
N PHE A 125 -6.32 -4.78 6.16
CA PHE A 125 -6.12 -3.46 5.58
C PHE A 125 -5.53 -2.47 6.60
N THR A 126 -5.93 -2.56 7.87
CA THR A 126 -5.32 -1.75 8.95
C THR A 126 -3.82 -2.03 9.04
N TYR A 127 -3.44 -3.31 9.14
CA TYR A 127 -2.05 -3.71 9.24
C TYR A 127 -1.26 -3.42 7.95
N SER A 128 -1.86 -3.65 6.79
CA SER A 128 -1.23 -3.33 5.50
C SER A 128 -0.86 -1.84 5.38
N ALA A 129 -1.74 -0.94 5.83
CA ALA A 129 -1.46 0.49 5.83
C ALA A 129 -0.28 0.86 6.74
N LEU A 130 -0.26 0.33 7.97
CA LEU A 130 0.77 0.61 8.96
C LEU A 130 2.14 0.04 8.54
N VAL A 131 2.19 -1.22 8.10
CA VAL A 131 3.42 -1.86 7.61
C VAL A 131 3.99 -1.09 6.42
N ASN A 132 3.15 -0.76 5.43
CA ASN A 132 3.59 0.00 4.26
C ASN A 132 4.09 1.40 4.64
N GLY A 133 3.42 2.07 5.58
CA GLY A 133 3.86 3.35 6.11
C GLY A 133 5.25 3.26 6.76
N LEU A 134 5.45 2.28 7.65
CA LEU A 134 6.73 2.06 8.33
C LEU A 134 7.86 1.70 7.36
N CYS A 135 7.59 0.84 6.37
CA CYS A 135 8.58 0.50 5.34
C CYS A 135 9.00 1.73 4.53
N LYS A 136 8.07 2.63 4.21
CA LYS A 136 8.36 3.88 3.48
C LYS A 136 9.17 4.88 4.32
N ASP A 137 8.95 4.89 5.63
CA ASP A 137 9.71 5.69 6.59
C ASP A 137 11.08 5.06 6.94
N GLY A 138 11.39 3.87 6.41
CA GLY A 138 12.64 3.16 6.66
C GLY A 138 12.70 2.41 8.00
N ARG A 139 11.63 2.45 8.79
CA ARG A 139 11.50 1.81 10.11
C ARG A 139 11.18 0.32 10.01
N MET A 140 12.10 -0.44 9.41
CA MET A 140 11.88 -1.85 9.07
C MET A 140 11.71 -2.79 10.28
N ASP A 141 12.33 -2.49 11.43
CA ASP A 141 12.17 -3.30 12.64
C ASP A 141 10.76 -3.17 13.21
N ASP A 142 10.25 -1.95 13.28
CA ASP A 142 8.87 -1.68 13.67
C ASP A 142 7.88 -2.31 12.67
N ALA A 143 8.19 -2.27 11.36
CA ALA A 143 7.36 -2.89 10.34
C ALA A 143 7.26 -4.40 10.53
N ASN A 144 8.38 -5.05 10.91
CA ASN A 144 8.40 -6.47 11.25
C ASN A 144 7.58 -6.76 12.51
N GLN A 145 7.70 -5.92 13.55
CA GLN A 145 6.93 -6.10 14.79
C GLN A 145 5.41 -6.03 14.53
N VAL A 146 4.97 -5.08 13.68
CA VAL A 146 3.56 -4.96 13.29
C VAL A 146 3.09 -6.16 12.46
N PHE A 147 3.97 -6.71 11.61
CA PHE A 147 3.70 -7.94 10.87
C PHE A 147 3.56 -9.18 11.77
N ASP A 148 4.42 -9.29 12.79
CA ASP A 148 4.34 -10.38 13.76
C ASP A 148 3.10 -10.22 14.67
N GLU A 149 2.73 -8.99 15.05
CA GLU A 149 1.47 -8.70 15.75
C GLU A 149 0.27 -9.19 14.93
N MET A 150 0.20 -8.82 13.64
CA MET A 150 -0.83 -9.26 12.70
C MET A 150 -0.92 -10.79 12.65
N SER A 151 0.23 -11.46 12.52
CA SER A 151 0.33 -12.91 12.42
C SER A 151 -0.12 -13.60 13.72
N SER A 152 0.23 -13.05 14.88
CA SER A 152 -0.18 -13.57 16.20
C SER A 152 -1.69 -13.50 16.42
N LYS A 153 -2.38 -12.55 15.77
CA LYS A 153 -3.84 -12.42 15.76
C LYS A 153 -4.52 -13.35 14.73
N GLY A 154 -3.77 -14.21 14.06
CA GLY A 154 -4.28 -15.16 13.07
C GLY A 154 -4.64 -14.52 11.72
N LEU A 155 -4.28 -13.25 11.51
CA LEU A 155 -4.52 -12.58 10.23
C LEU A 155 -3.48 -13.03 9.21
N VAL A 156 -3.94 -13.30 7.98
CA VAL A 156 -3.07 -13.69 6.87
C VAL A 156 -2.66 -12.44 6.11
N ALA A 157 -1.36 -12.16 6.08
CA ALA A 157 -0.79 -11.09 5.27
C ALA A 157 -1.09 -11.31 3.77
N ASN A 158 -1.40 -10.22 3.07
CA ASN A 158 -1.60 -10.24 1.63
C ASN A 158 -0.28 -10.05 0.87
N ASP A 159 -0.32 -10.24 -0.45
CA ASP A 159 0.83 -10.12 -1.35
C ASP A 159 1.52 -8.76 -1.24
N VAL A 160 0.76 -7.69 -0.98
CA VAL A 160 1.27 -6.33 -0.82
C VAL A 160 2.15 -6.22 0.41
N ILE A 161 1.75 -6.81 1.54
CA ILE A 161 2.54 -6.79 2.78
C ILE A 161 3.85 -7.56 2.59
N TYR A 162 3.79 -8.79 2.08
CA TYR A 162 4.98 -9.60 1.81
C TYR A 162 5.94 -8.87 0.87
N THR A 163 5.41 -8.33 -0.23
CA THR A 163 6.22 -7.62 -1.22
C THR A 163 6.89 -6.38 -0.62
N THR A 164 6.14 -5.62 0.18
CA THR A 164 6.64 -4.38 0.79
C THR A 164 7.73 -4.66 1.83
N LEU A 165 7.54 -5.66 2.67
CA LEU A 165 8.52 -6.06 3.68
C LEU A 165 9.77 -6.70 3.05
N LEU A 166 9.60 -7.61 2.08
CA LEU A 166 10.71 -8.23 1.36
C LEU A 166 11.58 -7.18 0.69
N ASN A 167 10.97 -6.26 -0.06
CA ASN A 167 11.69 -5.15 -0.69
C ASN A 167 12.40 -4.26 0.34
N GLY A 168 11.77 -4.00 1.49
CA GLY A 168 12.35 -3.22 2.57
C GLY A 168 13.56 -3.89 3.20
N PHE A 169 13.46 -5.18 3.56
CA PHE A 169 14.57 -5.93 4.14
C PHE A 169 15.73 -6.08 3.17
N CYS A 170 15.41 -6.35 1.90
CA CYS A 170 16.37 -6.40 0.80
C CYS A 170 17.16 -5.09 0.67
N LYS A 171 16.48 -3.94 0.66
CA LYS A 171 17.13 -2.63 0.57
C LYS A 171 17.98 -2.29 1.80
N ASN A 172 17.57 -2.76 2.98
CA ASN A 172 18.27 -2.51 4.23
C ASN A 172 19.38 -3.56 4.51
N GLY A 173 19.67 -4.45 3.56
CA GLY A 173 20.70 -5.49 3.72
C GLY A 173 20.35 -6.58 4.74
N LYS A 174 19.10 -6.64 5.22
CA LYS A 174 18.62 -7.63 6.19
C LYS A 174 18.25 -8.94 5.49
N VAL A 175 19.24 -9.56 4.84
CA VAL A 175 19.06 -10.72 3.93
C VAL A 175 18.42 -11.91 4.64
N SER A 176 18.83 -12.22 5.86
CA SER A 176 18.28 -13.35 6.64
C SER A 176 16.77 -13.20 6.88
N LEU A 177 16.32 -12.01 7.28
CA LEU A 177 14.88 -11.72 7.49
C LEU A 177 14.11 -11.76 6.17
N ALA A 178 14.71 -11.28 5.07
CA ALA A 178 14.11 -11.37 3.75
C ALA A 178 13.88 -12.83 3.33
N MET A 179 14.87 -13.71 3.50
CA MET A 179 14.76 -15.13 3.16
C MET A 179 13.77 -15.88 4.06
N GLU A 180 13.73 -15.56 5.36
CA GLU A 180 12.73 -16.11 6.28
C GLU A 180 11.31 -15.70 5.85
N LEU A 181 11.10 -14.42 5.54
CA LEU A 181 9.82 -13.91 5.08
C LEU A 181 9.41 -14.51 3.73
N TYR A 182 10.37 -14.75 2.83
CA TYR A 182 10.16 -15.45 1.57
C TYR A 182 9.68 -16.89 1.79
N GLY A 183 10.31 -17.63 2.71
CA GLY A 183 9.84 -18.96 3.10
C GLY A 183 8.41 -18.93 3.65
N ARG A 184 8.09 -17.97 4.53
CA ARG A 184 6.73 -17.77 5.06
C ARG A 184 5.70 -17.48 3.96
N MET A 185 6.06 -16.65 2.98
CA MET A 185 5.24 -16.34 1.80
C MET A 185 4.90 -17.60 0.99
N LEU A 186 5.90 -18.45 0.71
CA LEU A 186 5.71 -19.71 -0.01
C LEU A 186 4.82 -20.70 0.76
N MET A 187 5.03 -20.83 2.07
CA MET A 187 4.22 -21.72 2.93
C MET A 187 2.74 -21.31 2.99
N LYS A 188 2.44 -20.03 2.77
CA LYS A 188 1.07 -19.51 2.69
C LYS A 188 0.48 -19.59 1.28
N GLY A 189 1.20 -20.16 0.31
CA GLY A 189 0.76 -20.31 -1.08
C GLY A 189 0.83 -19.01 -1.89
N VAL A 190 1.45 -17.96 -1.37
CA VAL A 190 1.65 -16.71 -2.09
C VAL A 190 2.81 -16.90 -3.07
N LYS A 191 2.56 -16.63 -4.35
CA LYS A 191 3.54 -16.87 -5.41
C LYS A 191 4.41 -15.63 -5.64
N PRO A 192 5.74 -15.75 -5.59
CA PRO A 192 6.64 -14.67 -6.00
C PRO A 192 6.53 -14.40 -7.50
N ASP A 193 6.61 -13.12 -7.87
CA ASP A 193 6.72 -12.68 -9.25
C ASP A 193 8.20 -12.52 -9.67
N LEU A 194 8.43 -12.20 -10.94
CA LEU A 194 9.78 -12.00 -11.50
C LEU A 194 10.53 -10.88 -10.76
N ILE A 195 9.83 -9.81 -10.36
CA ILE A 195 10.41 -8.66 -9.68
C ILE A 195 10.94 -9.08 -8.30
N MET A 196 10.19 -9.91 -7.58
CA MET A 196 10.60 -10.46 -6.29
C MET A 196 11.86 -11.32 -6.42
N TYR A 197 11.89 -12.25 -7.38
CA TYR A 197 13.06 -13.09 -7.63
C TYR A 197 14.29 -12.25 -7.94
N ASN A 198 14.18 -11.29 -8.87
CA ASN A 198 15.27 -10.38 -9.22
C ASN A 198 15.76 -9.59 -8.00
N THR A 199 14.85 -9.15 -7.13
CA THR A 199 15.21 -8.41 -5.91
C THR A 199 15.98 -9.28 -4.91
N LEU A 200 15.52 -10.52 -4.68
CA LEU A 200 16.18 -11.47 -3.79
C LEU A 200 17.55 -11.91 -4.31
N ILE A 201 17.64 -12.25 -5.61
CA ILE A 201 18.89 -12.62 -6.28
C ILE A 201 19.92 -11.48 -6.16
N ASN A 202 19.50 -10.23 -6.38
CA ASN A 202 20.38 -9.06 -6.25
C ASN A 202 20.93 -8.88 -4.85
N VAL A 203 20.09 -9.03 -3.84
CA VAL A 203 20.53 -8.88 -2.45
C VAL A 203 21.43 -10.04 -2.03
N LEU A 204 21.11 -11.27 -2.43
CA LEU A 204 21.97 -12.43 -2.19
C LEU A 204 23.34 -12.24 -2.84
N CYS A 205 23.38 -11.80 -4.11
CA CYS A 205 24.63 -11.50 -4.81
C CYS A 205 25.46 -10.43 -4.09
N LYS A 206 24.84 -9.32 -3.68
CA LYS A 206 25.50 -8.24 -2.95
C LYS A 206 26.02 -8.67 -1.57
N SER A 207 25.36 -9.64 -0.94
CA SER A 207 25.78 -10.23 0.34
C SER A 207 26.80 -11.36 0.20
N GLY A 208 27.21 -11.71 -1.02
CA GLY A 208 28.14 -12.83 -1.29
C GLY A 208 27.50 -14.22 -1.24
N ASN A 209 26.18 -14.32 -1.05
CA ASN A 209 25.44 -15.58 -0.99
C ASN A 209 25.10 -16.11 -2.40
N ILE A 210 26.12 -16.33 -3.24
CA ILE A 210 25.97 -16.67 -4.66
C ILE A 210 25.33 -18.06 -4.88
N ILE A 211 25.56 -19.01 -3.96
CA ILE A 211 24.94 -20.33 -4.02
C ILE A 211 23.41 -20.21 -3.94
N GLU A 212 22.91 -19.46 -2.98
CA GLU A 212 21.47 -19.27 -2.79
C GLU A 212 20.84 -18.43 -3.92
N ALA A 213 21.59 -17.47 -4.45
CA ALA A 213 21.17 -16.72 -5.63
C ALA A 213 20.95 -17.64 -6.85
N LYS A 214 21.81 -18.65 -7.03
CA LYS A 214 21.64 -19.66 -8.10
C LYS A 214 20.44 -20.57 -7.84
N ASN A 215 20.24 -21.02 -6.60
CA ASN A 215 19.08 -21.83 -6.22
C ASN A 215 17.76 -21.12 -6.56
N LEU A 216 17.66 -19.82 -6.30
CA LEU A 216 16.46 -19.03 -6.64
C LEU A 216 16.21 -18.93 -8.15
N ILE A 217 17.24 -18.99 -8.99
CA ILE A 217 17.09 -18.96 -10.46
C ILE A 217 16.59 -20.30 -10.97
N ASP A 218 17.13 -21.39 -10.44
CA ASP A 218 16.67 -22.73 -10.77
C ASP A 218 15.20 -22.88 -10.35
N GLU A 219 14.84 -22.39 -9.16
CA GLU A 219 13.46 -22.34 -8.69
C GLU A 219 12.54 -21.49 -9.59
N MET A 220 12.98 -20.29 -9.95
CA MET A 220 12.27 -19.40 -10.86
C MET A 220 12.00 -20.10 -12.21
N SER A 221 13.02 -20.78 -12.75
CA SER A 221 12.94 -21.52 -14.01
C SER A 221 11.99 -22.72 -13.93
N MET A 222 12.03 -23.49 -12.83
CA MET A 222 11.09 -24.59 -12.56
C MET A 222 9.64 -24.11 -12.47
N LYS A 223 9.41 -22.88 -12.00
CA LYS A 223 8.09 -22.24 -11.94
C LYS A 223 7.64 -21.62 -13.27
N GLY A 224 8.42 -21.79 -14.34
CA GLY A 224 8.09 -21.31 -15.68
C GLY A 224 8.35 -19.81 -15.89
N LEU A 225 9.02 -19.14 -14.95
CA LEU A 225 9.44 -17.76 -15.10
C LEU A 225 10.81 -17.74 -15.81
N LYS A 226 10.93 -16.88 -16.84
CA LYS A 226 12.19 -16.72 -17.57
C LYS A 226 13.02 -15.62 -16.94
N ALA A 227 14.30 -15.90 -16.74
CA ALA A 227 15.28 -14.90 -16.36
C ALA A 227 15.29 -13.77 -17.39
N ASP A 228 15.36 -12.53 -16.91
CA ASP A 228 15.48 -11.37 -17.75
C ASP A 228 16.90 -10.80 -17.68
N LYS A 229 17.10 -9.70 -18.40
CA LYS A 229 18.38 -9.00 -18.40
C LYS A 229 18.82 -8.57 -17.00
N ILE A 230 17.89 -8.16 -16.14
CA ILE A 230 18.18 -7.74 -14.77
C ILE A 230 18.68 -8.94 -13.97
N THR A 231 18.08 -10.12 -14.13
CA THR A 231 18.55 -11.36 -13.49
C THR A 231 20.01 -11.63 -13.84
N TYR A 232 20.34 -11.62 -15.14
CA TYR A 232 21.68 -11.99 -15.61
C TYR A 232 22.75 -10.96 -15.26
N THR A 233 22.47 -9.66 -15.42
CA THR A 233 23.45 -8.59 -15.10
C THR A 233 23.78 -8.60 -13.61
N THR A 234 22.78 -8.82 -12.77
CA THR A 234 22.91 -8.91 -11.32
C THR A 234 23.85 -10.04 -10.89
N LEU A 235 23.74 -11.21 -11.53
CA LEU A 235 24.61 -12.35 -11.24
C LEU A 235 26.04 -12.13 -11.70
N ILE A 236 26.22 -11.56 -12.89
CA ILE A 236 27.55 -11.26 -13.43
C ILE A 236 28.25 -10.30 -12.47
N ASP A 237 27.57 -9.24 -12.03
CA ASP A 237 28.07 -8.30 -11.02
C ASP A 237 28.41 -9.00 -9.70
N GLY A 238 27.52 -9.87 -9.20
CA GLY A 238 27.73 -10.67 -7.99
C GLY A 238 28.97 -11.57 -8.07
N CYS A 239 29.11 -12.35 -9.15
CA CYS A 239 30.26 -13.24 -9.36
C CYS A 239 31.57 -12.46 -9.55
N CYS A 240 31.55 -11.31 -10.24
CA CYS A 240 32.71 -10.44 -10.37
C CYS A 240 33.17 -9.90 -9.01
N LYS A 241 32.25 -9.50 -8.13
CA LYS A 241 32.56 -9.01 -6.78
C LYS A 241 33.14 -10.08 -5.86
N GLU A 242 32.74 -11.33 -6.04
CA GLU A 242 33.32 -12.48 -5.33
C GLU A 242 34.70 -12.89 -5.91
N GLY A 243 35.12 -12.32 -7.04
CA GLY A 243 36.35 -12.69 -7.75
C GLY A 243 36.21 -13.96 -8.61
N ASN A 244 35.00 -14.51 -8.74
CA ASN A 244 34.72 -15.71 -9.53
C ASN A 244 34.42 -15.36 -11.00
N LEU A 245 35.45 -14.93 -11.72
CA LEU A 245 35.34 -14.50 -13.12
C LEU A 245 34.88 -15.62 -14.06
N ASP A 246 35.24 -16.87 -13.79
CA ASP A 246 34.82 -18.02 -14.61
C ASP A 246 33.31 -18.23 -14.55
N ALA A 247 32.71 -18.11 -13.36
CA ALA A 247 31.27 -18.17 -13.20
C ALA A 247 30.59 -16.99 -13.92
N ALA A 248 31.12 -15.77 -13.79
CA ALA A 248 30.59 -14.58 -14.47
C ALA A 248 30.60 -14.75 -16.00
N LEU A 249 31.69 -15.26 -16.58
CA LEU A 249 31.80 -15.53 -18.01
C LEU A 249 30.86 -16.64 -18.48
N LYS A 250 30.65 -17.69 -17.67
CA LYS A 250 29.71 -18.76 -17.98
C LYS A 250 28.27 -18.24 -18.02
N ILE A 251 27.88 -17.42 -17.04
CA ILE A 251 26.57 -16.79 -16.96
C ILE A 251 26.35 -15.84 -18.15
N ARG A 252 27.36 -15.04 -18.52
CA ARG A 252 27.32 -14.19 -19.72
C ARG A 252 27.10 -15.00 -21.00
N LYS A 253 27.79 -16.13 -21.18
CA LYS A 253 27.59 -17.01 -22.34
C LYS A 253 26.17 -17.59 -22.37
N GLN A 254 25.58 -17.89 -21.21
CA GLN A 254 24.20 -18.33 -21.13
C GLN A 254 23.21 -17.22 -21.53
N MET A 255 23.38 -16.01 -20.98
CA MET A 255 22.58 -14.84 -21.33
C MET A 255 22.57 -14.58 -22.86
N MET A 256 23.72 -14.66 -23.52
CA MET A 256 23.83 -14.50 -24.98
C MET A 256 23.13 -15.61 -25.76
N ARG A 257 23.18 -16.87 -25.29
CA ARG A 257 22.47 -18.00 -25.93
C ARG A 257 20.96 -17.87 -25.83
N GLU A 258 20.47 -17.24 -24.77
CA GLU A 258 19.04 -16.97 -24.56
C GLU A 258 18.56 -15.70 -25.29
N GLY A 259 19.44 -15.05 -26.06
CA GLY A 259 19.12 -13.89 -26.90
C GLY A 259 18.95 -12.58 -26.13
N ILE A 260 19.51 -12.48 -24.93
CA ILE A 260 19.42 -11.30 -24.07
C ILE A 260 20.71 -10.48 -24.21
N GLU A 261 20.63 -9.27 -24.77
CA GLU A 261 21.79 -8.39 -24.98
C GLU A 261 22.09 -7.51 -23.75
N LEU A 262 23.38 -7.26 -23.50
CA LEU A 262 23.85 -6.34 -22.46
C LEU A 262 23.90 -4.91 -23.01
N ASP A 263 23.43 -3.93 -22.24
CA ASP A 263 23.74 -2.53 -22.52
C ASP A 263 25.18 -2.26 -22.07
N ASN A 264 25.85 -1.34 -22.76
CA ASN A 264 27.25 -0.95 -22.52
C ASN A 264 27.57 -0.39 -21.11
N VAL A 265 26.62 -0.39 -20.17
CA VAL A 265 26.79 0.17 -18.80
C VAL A 265 27.43 -0.84 -17.83
N ALA A 266 27.58 -2.12 -18.20
CA ALA A 266 28.20 -3.14 -17.34
C ALA A 266 29.75 -3.08 -17.25
N TYR A 267 30.39 -2.01 -17.74
CA TYR A 267 31.84 -1.89 -17.87
C TYR A 267 32.49 -0.83 -16.96
N THR A 268 31.77 -0.24 -16.01
CA THR A 268 32.29 0.74 -15.03
C THR A 268 31.97 0.31 -13.62
#